data_AF-A0A419EZA0-F1
#
_entry.id   AF-A0A419EZA0-F1
#
_cell.length_a   1.000
_cell.length_b   1.000
_cell.length_c   1.000
_cell.angle_alpha   90.00
_cell.angle_beta   90.00
_cell.angle_gamma   90.00
#
_symmetry.space_group_name_H-M   'P 1'
#
loop_
_entity.id
_entity.type
_entity.pdbx_description
1 polymer ?
#
loop_
_entity_poly.entity_id
_entity_poly.type
_entity_poly.pdbx_seq_one_letter_code
_entity_poly.pdbx_strand_id
1 'polypeptide(L)'
;MARAARSHNMAWSLSSKTRPRERGRKEMAKKVQKVIPNAAVPPAEGRTVTIEGENYLELNDAMHTFYRRSMGELSPFFLALRDDKKIIGAKCSKCGIVRVPPMAWFCPDCDFAPAKAVEVSDRGKMLFTPPITYFANSMFQEQVPFGRGRVVPDGADTGLSVNLYTTTGILVPGIFKKGTEVKLVFRNNRYGKITDIFGLPASELSEKQLAKKGLLESEIDWEAAVEPKMPAATKKAAAHFEKAFKNLKKVVDDLNKCERAKKDIEGWKRTILVKTPGGKFVIAIDNGDLSVKKGATTKQDFTMVANNLDTVLKGLAYEGSLTEAIMKADLWISKNIEFMTVFKLERMARSLARSRK
;
A
#
# COMPACT_ATOMS: atom_id res chain seq x y z
N MET A 1 -62.00 -22.43 28.33
CA MET A 1 -62.93 -21.45 27.75
C MET A 1 -62.39 -20.04 27.99
N ALA A 2 -62.42 -19.19 26.95
CA ALA A 2 -62.35 -17.72 26.96
C ALA A 2 -61.06 -17.03 27.49
N ARG A 3 -60.24 -16.46 26.60
CA ARG A 3 -60.22 -15.04 26.09
C ARG A 3 -59.45 -14.09 27.03
N ALA A 4 -58.24 -13.65 26.65
CA ALA A 4 -57.91 -12.57 25.72
C ALA A 4 -58.23 -11.16 26.25
N ALA A 5 -57.17 -10.37 26.51
CA ALA A 5 -57.24 -8.92 26.61
C ALA A 5 -56.14 -8.31 25.73
N ARG A 6 -56.58 -7.51 24.74
CA ARG A 6 -55.80 -6.78 23.75
C ARG A 6 -55.29 -5.47 24.37
N SER A 7 -54.03 -5.12 24.12
CA SER A 7 -53.55 -3.73 24.24
C SER A 7 -53.66 -3.01 22.90
N HIS A 8 -53.97 -1.72 22.99
CA HIS A 8 -54.55 -0.89 21.94
C HIS A 8 -53.53 -0.41 20.90
N ASN A 9 -53.94 -0.45 19.64
CA ASN A 9 -53.44 0.36 18.54
C ASN A 9 -54.07 1.76 18.60
N MET A 10 -53.28 2.81 18.39
CA MET A 10 -53.77 4.05 17.79
C MET A 10 -52.79 4.51 16.71
N ALA A 11 -53.28 4.44 15.48
CA ALA A 11 -52.68 5.03 14.31
C ALA A 11 -53.24 6.43 14.10
N TRP A 12 -52.40 7.37 13.67
CA TRP A 12 -52.83 8.55 12.93
C TRP A 12 -52.04 8.61 11.62
N SER A 13 -52.77 8.46 10.52
CA SER A 13 -52.28 8.66 9.15
C SER A 13 -52.41 10.13 8.76
N LEU A 14 -51.47 10.68 7.99
CA LEU A 14 -51.77 11.74 7.02
C LEU A 14 -50.83 11.64 5.81
N SER A 15 -51.47 11.53 4.66
CA SER A 15 -50.94 11.50 3.30
C SER A 15 -50.55 12.91 2.83
N SER A 16 -49.44 13.05 2.11
CA SER A 16 -49.42 13.87 0.88
C SER A 16 -48.17 13.62 0.03
N LYS A 17 -48.39 13.68 -1.28
CA LYS A 17 -47.52 13.32 -2.39
C LYS A 17 -46.40 14.34 -2.58
N THR A 18 -45.15 13.88 -2.68
CA THR A 18 -44.16 14.26 -3.72
C THR A 18 -42.97 13.31 -3.64
N ARG A 19 -42.96 12.24 -4.46
CA ARG A 19 -41.72 11.51 -4.75
C ARG A 19 -40.97 12.26 -5.85
N PRO A 20 -39.72 12.71 -5.65
CA PRO A 20 -38.91 13.17 -6.75
C PRO A 20 -38.66 11.99 -7.70
N ARG A 21 -38.97 12.21 -8.99
CA ARG A 21 -38.69 11.28 -10.08
C ARG A 21 -37.23 10.86 -10.06
N GLU A 22 -36.97 9.57 -9.86
CA GLU A 22 -35.69 8.93 -10.16
C GLU A 22 -35.39 9.12 -11.65
N ARG A 23 -34.59 10.14 -11.97
CA ARG A 23 -33.89 10.18 -13.25
C ARG A 23 -32.66 9.31 -13.09
N GLY A 24 -32.67 8.20 -13.83
CA GLY A 24 -31.56 7.28 -13.93
C GLY A 24 -30.26 8.00 -14.26
N ARG A 25 -29.39 8.09 -13.27
CA ARG A 25 -27.95 8.16 -13.47
C ARG A 25 -27.42 6.87 -12.88
N LYS A 26 -27.01 5.93 -13.75
CA LYS A 26 -26.15 4.81 -13.32
C LYS A 26 -24.80 5.43 -12.93
N GLU A 27 -24.74 6.14 -11.81
CA GLU A 27 -23.50 6.30 -11.08
C GLU A 27 -23.17 4.90 -10.59
N MET A 28 -22.08 4.33 -11.10
CA MET A 28 -21.47 3.16 -10.47
C MET A 28 -21.30 3.50 -9.00
N ALA A 29 -22.10 2.87 -8.13
CA ALA A 29 -22.11 3.16 -6.71
C ALA A 29 -20.67 3.06 -6.20
N LYS A 30 -20.09 4.20 -5.85
CA LYS A 30 -18.71 4.31 -5.40
C LYS A 30 -18.58 3.43 -4.17
N LYS A 31 -17.87 2.30 -4.30
CA LYS A 31 -17.79 1.27 -3.25
C LYS A 31 -17.33 1.94 -1.95
N VAL A 32 -18.23 2.06 -0.99
CA VAL A 32 -17.98 2.82 0.24
C VAL A 32 -16.92 2.07 1.05
N GLN A 33 -15.78 2.72 1.29
CA GLN A 33 -14.72 2.16 2.11
C GLN A 33 -15.16 2.13 3.58
N LYS A 34 -15.08 0.96 4.21
CA LYS A 34 -15.35 0.80 5.65
C LYS A 34 -14.21 1.38 6.49
N VAL A 35 -14.53 1.77 7.73
CA VAL A 35 -13.55 2.29 8.71
C VAL A 35 -12.50 1.23 9.05
N ILE A 36 -12.93 -0.02 9.23
CA ILE A 36 -12.06 -1.19 9.35
C ILE A 36 -12.20 -1.98 8.04
N PRO A 37 -11.13 -2.16 7.26
CA PRO A 37 -11.15 -3.00 6.07
C PRO A 37 -11.53 -4.43 6.44
N ASN A 38 -12.34 -5.10 5.60
CA ASN A 38 -12.72 -6.51 5.86
C ASN A 38 -11.48 -7.42 5.97
N ALA A 39 -10.41 -7.14 5.22
CA ALA A 39 -9.15 -7.90 5.26
C ALA A 39 -8.41 -7.81 6.62
N ALA A 40 -8.71 -6.80 7.43
CA ALA A 40 -8.15 -6.64 8.76
C ALA A 40 -9.00 -7.31 9.86
N VAL A 41 -10.19 -7.82 9.53
CA VAL A 41 -11.06 -8.52 10.46
C VAL A 41 -10.70 -10.02 10.43
N PRO A 42 -10.22 -10.60 11.53
CA PRO A 42 -9.88 -12.02 11.57
C PRO A 42 -11.13 -12.90 11.44
N PRO A 43 -11.00 -14.14 10.93
CA PRO A 43 -12.10 -15.09 10.93
C PRO A 43 -12.43 -15.51 12.37
N ALA A 44 -13.68 -15.93 12.58
CA ALA A 44 -14.09 -16.61 13.81
C ALA A 44 -13.47 -18.01 13.81
N GLU A 45 -12.37 -18.18 14.54
CA GLU A 45 -11.66 -19.44 14.68
C GLU A 45 -11.12 -19.61 16.10
N GLY A 46 -11.02 -20.88 16.51
CA GLY A 46 -10.31 -21.29 17.71
C GLY A 46 -9.16 -22.22 17.34
N ARG A 47 -8.06 -22.13 18.08
CA ARG A 47 -6.91 -23.03 17.92
C ARG A 47 -6.40 -23.48 19.28
N THR A 48 -5.96 -24.73 19.34
CA THR A 48 -5.22 -25.24 20.49
C THR A 48 -3.75 -24.88 20.36
N VAL A 49 -3.18 -24.27 21.39
CA VAL A 49 -1.74 -24.01 21.51
C VAL A 49 -1.21 -24.81 22.68
N THR A 50 -0.17 -25.62 22.46
CA THR A 50 0.48 -26.38 23.52
C THR A 50 1.67 -25.59 24.06
N ILE A 51 1.66 -25.26 25.35
CA ILE A 51 2.73 -24.55 26.05
C ILE A 51 3.13 -25.42 27.25
N GLU A 52 4.41 -25.78 27.34
CA GLU A 52 4.94 -26.61 28.45
C GLU A 52 4.20 -27.94 28.66
N GLY A 53 3.68 -28.54 27.58
CA GLY A 53 2.94 -29.79 27.61
C GLY A 53 1.44 -29.64 27.90
N GLU A 54 0.98 -28.45 28.26
CA GLU A 54 -0.42 -28.15 28.53
C GLU A 54 -1.11 -27.52 27.31
N ASN A 55 -2.37 -27.89 27.08
CA ASN A 55 -3.15 -27.41 25.95
C ASN A 55 -4.02 -26.21 26.35
N TYR A 56 -3.85 -25.10 25.65
CA TYR A 56 -4.63 -23.88 25.82
C TYR A 56 -5.51 -23.64 24.59
N LEU A 57 -6.77 -23.28 24.82
CA LEU A 57 -7.67 -22.85 23.75
C LEU A 57 -7.52 -21.34 23.54
N GLU A 58 -7.05 -20.94 22.36
CA GLU A 58 -7.06 -19.55 21.89
C GLU A 58 -8.24 -19.34 20.94
N LEU A 59 -8.90 -18.18 21.05
CA LEU A 59 -10.04 -17.77 20.21
C LEU A 59 -9.78 -16.36 19.69
N ASN A 60 -10.16 -16.10 18.44
CA ASN A 60 -10.26 -14.73 17.94
C ASN A 60 -11.56 -14.09 18.46
N ASP A 61 -11.45 -12.98 19.19
CA ASP A 61 -12.58 -12.18 19.66
C ASP A 61 -12.45 -10.71 19.23
N ALA A 62 -13.55 -9.98 19.19
CA ALA A 62 -13.62 -8.62 18.69
C ALA A 62 -14.11 -7.64 19.77
N MET A 63 -13.24 -6.71 20.16
CA MET A 63 -13.62 -5.49 20.88
C MET A 63 -13.50 -4.29 19.94
N HIS A 64 -14.60 -3.59 19.69
CA HIS A 64 -14.59 -2.40 18.83
C HIS A 64 -15.43 -1.25 19.39
N THR A 65 -14.90 -0.03 19.28
CA THR A 65 -15.63 1.22 19.58
C THR A 65 -15.53 2.14 18.39
N PHE A 66 -16.65 2.36 17.69
CA PHE A 66 -16.74 3.36 16.63
C PHE A 66 -17.25 4.68 17.21
N TYR A 67 -16.57 5.77 16.92
CA TYR A 67 -17.00 7.10 17.34
C TYR A 67 -16.90 8.10 16.18
N ARG A 68 -17.85 9.03 16.15
CA ARG A 68 -17.73 10.24 15.33
C ARG A 68 -17.03 11.28 16.18
N ARG A 69 -16.00 11.90 15.63
CA ARG A 69 -15.32 13.03 16.27
C ARG A 69 -15.11 14.15 15.27
N SER A 70 -15.28 15.38 15.73
CA SER A 70 -14.86 16.57 14.99
C SER A 70 -13.33 16.64 14.90
N MET A 71 -12.80 17.31 13.87
CA MET A 71 -11.40 17.77 13.87
C MET A 71 -11.22 19.08 14.64
N GLY A 72 -12.30 19.58 15.25
CA GLY A 72 -12.29 20.79 16.08
C GLY A 72 -11.81 22.01 15.28
N GLU A 73 -10.98 22.83 15.92
CA GLU A 73 -10.37 23.99 15.30
C GLU A 73 -9.53 23.64 14.06
N LEU A 74 -9.02 22.41 13.93
CA LEU A 74 -8.20 21.98 12.80
C LEU A 74 -9.03 21.56 11.57
N SER A 75 -10.35 21.58 11.66
CA SER A 75 -11.25 21.25 10.53
C SER A 75 -10.91 21.99 9.23
N PRO A 76 -10.56 23.30 9.22
CA PRO A 76 -10.20 24.00 7.99
C PRO A 76 -9.05 23.35 7.21
N PHE A 77 -8.05 22.77 7.90
CA PHE A 77 -6.94 22.06 7.25
C PHE A 77 -7.43 20.81 6.51
N PHE A 78 -8.24 19.99 7.16
CA PHE A 78 -8.75 18.75 6.56
C PHE A 78 -9.81 19.00 5.49
N LEU A 79 -10.59 20.08 5.60
CA LEU A 79 -11.51 20.53 4.55
C LEU A 79 -10.74 21.00 3.32
N ALA A 80 -9.70 21.83 3.49
CA ALA A 80 -8.84 22.26 2.38
C ALA A 80 -8.18 21.08 1.66
N LEU A 81 -7.70 20.07 2.39
CA LEU A 81 -7.15 18.84 1.80
C LEU A 81 -8.22 18.07 1.01
N ARG A 82 -9.41 17.86 1.59
CA ARG A 82 -10.46 17.00 1.04
C ARG A 82 -11.17 17.64 -0.14
N ASP A 83 -11.59 18.89 0.02
CA ASP A 83 -12.53 19.58 -0.88
C ASP A 83 -11.76 20.41 -1.91
N ASP A 84 -10.77 21.17 -1.47
CA ASP A 84 -10.08 22.15 -2.32
C ASP A 84 -8.81 21.62 -2.98
N LYS A 85 -8.30 20.47 -2.53
CA LYS A 85 -6.99 19.92 -2.93
C LYS A 85 -5.85 20.91 -2.64
N LYS A 86 -5.91 21.52 -1.46
CA LYS A 86 -4.95 22.51 -0.97
C LYS A 86 -4.32 22.06 0.33
N ILE A 87 -3.09 22.50 0.55
CA ILE A 87 -2.39 22.34 1.82
C ILE A 87 -2.31 23.72 2.44
N ILE A 88 -2.83 23.86 3.66
CA ILE A 88 -2.75 25.12 4.40
C ILE A 88 -1.89 24.95 5.65
N GLY A 89 -1.15 26.00 6.00
CA GLY A 89 -0.40 26.13 7.23
C GLY A 89 -0.94 27.23 8.14
N ALA A 90 -0.49 27.24 9.38
CA ALA A 90 -0.76 28.30 10.36
C ALA A 90 0.43 29.26 10.42
N LYS A 91 0.27 30.48 9.89
CA LYS A 91 1.27 31.54 9.92
C LYS A 91 1.09 32.42 11.15
N CYS A 92 2.07 32.43 12.05
CA CYS A 92 2.06 33.31 13.23
C CYS A 92 2.10 34.80 12.82
N SER A 93 1.27 35.63 13.45
CA SER A 93 1.25 37.08 13.22
C SER A 93 2.51 37.80 13.74
N LYS A 94 3.22 37.22 14.72
CA LYS A 94 4.37 37.84 15.41
C LYS A 94 5.71 37.41 14.80
N CYS A 95 6.00 36.12 14.79
CA CYS A 95 7.29 35.60 14.31
C CYS A 95 7.29 35.18 12.83
N GLY A 96 6.11 35.13 12.18
CA GLY A 96 6.00 34.77 10.77
C GLY A 96 6.12 33.29 10.45
N ILE A 97 6.51 32.43 11.41
CA ILE A 97 6.63 30.97 11.23
C ILE A 97 5.30 30.38 10.70
N VAL A 98 5.41 29.55 9.67
CA VAL A 98 4.32 28.81 9.02
C VAL A 98 4.40 27.33 9.38
N ARG A 99 3.47 26.86 10.23
CA ARG A 99 3.42 25.45 10.67
C ARG A 99 2.49 24.61 9.78
N VAL A 100 3.01 23.50 9.29
CA VAL A 100 2.30 22.48 8.50
C VAL A 100 2.63 21.07 9.04
N PRO A 101 1.64 20.24 9.40
CA PRO A 101 0.23 20.62 9.52
C PRO A 101 0.04 21.66 10.66
N PRO A 102 -1.02 22.47 10.63
CA PRO A 102 -1.38 23.30 11.77
C PRO A 102 -1.55 22.43 13.02
N MET A 103 -0.87 22.79 14.12
CA MET A 103 -1.10 22.17 15.43
C MET A 103 -2.23 22.87 16.20
N ALA A 104 -2.34 24.19 15.99
CA ALA A 104 -3.38 25.08 16.49
C ALA A 104 -3.39 26.37 15.66
N TRP A 105 -4.37 27.25 15.86
CA TRP A 105 -4.40 28.59 15.23
C TRP A 105 -3.75 29.68 16.11
N PHE A 106 -2.80 29.28 16.94
CA PHE A 106 -2.01 30.14 17.81
C PHE A 106 -0.57 29.62 17.91
N CYS A 107 0.39 30.52 18.09
CA CYS A 107 1.81 30.18 18.09
C CYS A 107 2.31 29.86 19.52
N PRO A 108 2.78 28.62 19.79
CA PRO A 108 3.25 28.24 21.12
C PRO A 108 4.53 28.99 21.53
N ASP A 109 5.34 29.44 20.56
CA ASP A 109 6.59 30.16 20.85
C ASP A 109 6.38 31.68 21.02
N CYS A 110 5.17 32.18 20.78
CA CYS A 110 4.88 33.62 20.76
C CYS A 110 3.72 33.97 21.69
N ASP A 111 3.70 33.34 22.87
CA ASP A 111 2.66 33.56 23.88
C ASP A 111 1.25 33.48 23.28
N PHE A 112 1.00 32.39 22.55
CA PHE A 112 -0.28 32.10 21.90
C PHE A 112 -0.77 33.18 20.92
N ALA A 113 0.14 33.98 20.35
CA ALA A 113 -0.21 34.95 19.32
C ALA A 113 -1.01 34.30 18.17
N PRO A 114 -2.03 34.99 17.64
CA PRO A 114 -2.93 34.41 16.65
C PRO A 114 -2.19 34.04 15.36
N ALA A 115 -2.56 32.90 14.79
CA ALA A 115 -2.08 32.45 13.50
C ALA A 115 -3.17 32.54 12.44
N LYS A 116 -2.79 32.85 11.20
CA LYS A 116 -3.70 32.90 10.06
C LYS A 116 -3.43 31.72 9.13
N ALA A 117 -4.50 31.19 8.53
CA ALA A 117 -4.39 30.19 7.49
C ALA A 117 -3.68 30.78 6.26
N VAL A 118 -2.68 30.07 5.76
CA VAL A 118 -1.97 30.40 4.52
C VAL A 118 -1.84 29.15 3.67
N GLU A 119 -2.11 29.25 2.37
CA GLU A 119 -1.84 28.14 1.43
C GLU A 119 -0.32 27.99 1.27
N VAL A 120 0.16 26.75 1.39
CA VAL A 120 1.55 26.39 1.09
C VAL A 120 1.60 25.58 -0.20
N SER A 121 2.80 25.47 -0.77
CA SER A 121 3.01 24.67 -1.99
C SER A 121 2.65 23.21 -1.78
N ASP A 122 2.22 22.52 -2.84
CA ASP A 122 2.18 21.06 -2.90
C ASP A 122 3.52 20.47 -3.37
N ARG A 123 4.57 21.29 -3.45
CA ARG A 123 5.96 20.90 -3.64
C ARG A 123 6.76 21.20 -2.37
N GLY A 124 7.83 20.45 -2.16
CA GLY A 124 8.71 20.66 -1.02
C GLY A 124 9.92 19.75 -1.05
N LYS A 125 10.62 19.67 0.08
CA LYS A 125 11.83 18.86 0.22
C LYS A 125 11.75 17.92 1.41
N MET A 126 12.36 16.74 1.25
CA MET A 126 12.51 15.78 2.33
C MET A 126 13.39 16.34 3.46
N LEU A 127 12.87 16.35 4.68
CA LEU A 127 13.60 16.80 5.87
C LEU A 127 14.74 15.83 6.25
N PHE A 128 14.53 14.53 6.04
CA PHE A 128 15.49 13.46 6.29
C PHE A 128 15.25 12.28 5.33
N THR A 129 16.21 11.36 5.22
CA THR A 129 16.05 10.12 4.46
C THR A 129 15.03 9.20 5.15
N PRO A 130 13.89 8.89 4.53
CA PRO A 130 12.78 8.23 5.21
C PRO A 130 13.05 6.73 5.42
N PRO A 131 12.65 6.14 6.57
CA PRO A 131 12.60 4.68 6.68
C PRO A 131 11.48 4.13 5.78
N ILE A 132 11.74 2.96 5.19
CA ILE A 132 10.78 2.24 4.35
C ILE A 132 10.17 1.10 5.17
N THR A 133 8.84 1.00 5.16
CA THR A 133 8.12 -0.09 5.80
C THR A 133 7.77 -1.14 4.75
N TYR A 134 8.44 -2.28 4.81
CA TYR A 134 8.10 -3.48 4.02
C TYR A 134 7.14 -4.39 4.77
N PHE A 135 7.37 -4.60 6.06
CA PHE A 135 6.51 -5.40 6.93
C PHE A 135 5.63 -4.47 7.77
N ALA A 136 4.33 -4.51 7.53
CA ALA A 136 3.36 -3.75 8.32
C ALA A 136 2.35 -4.70 8.96
N ASN A 137 1.64 -4.19 9.97
CA ASN A 137 0.49 -4.90 10.53
C ASN A 137 -0.65 -5.00 9.50
N SER A 138 -1.66 -5.81 9.81
CA SER A 138 -2.80 -6.10 8.90
C SER A 138 -3.52 -4.84 8.39
N MET A 139 -3.57 -3.76 9.18
CA MET A 139 -4.23 -2.50 8.79
C MET A 139 -3.52 -1.74 7.67
N PHE A 140 -2.20 -1.96 7.49
CA PHE A 140 -1.38 -1.25 6.51
C PHE A 140 -0.78 -2.19 5.46
N GLN A 141 -1.10 -3.49 5.51
CA GLN A 141 -0.48 -4.51 4.67
C GLN A 141 -0.69 -4.27 3.17
N GLU A 142 -1.83 -3.70 2.76
CA GLU A 142 -2.08 -3.35 1.36
C GLU A 142 -1.32 -2.09 0.89
N GLN A 143 -0.73 -1.33 1.82
CA GLN A 143 -0.01 -0.09 1.51
C GLN A 143 1.49 -0.31 1.32
N VAL A 144 2.01 -1.49 1.70
CA VAL A 144 3.44 -1.77 1.66
C VAL A 144 3.93 -2.08 0.23
N PRO A 145 5.17 -1.68 -0.11
CA PRO A 145 6.04 -0.83 0.70
C PRO A 145 5.69 0.65 0.57
N PHE A 146 5.88 1.38 1.68
CA PHE A 146 5.74 2.83 1.72
C PHE A 146 6.82 3.45 2.61
N GLY A 147 7.26 4.65 2.25
CA GLY A 147 8.19 5.44 3.03
C GLY A 147 7.45 6.28 4.06
N ARG A 148 8.00 6.44 5.25
CA ARG A 148 7.46 7.33 6.29
C ARG A 148 8.27 8.61 6.31
N GLY A 149 7.83 9.60 5.54
CA GLY A 149 8.57 10.84 5.31
C GLY A 149 8.07 12.02 6.13
N ARG A 150 8.94 13.02 6.29
CA ARG A 150 8.55 14.39 6.59
C ARG A 150 9.00 15.30 5.45
N VAL A 151 8.03 15.88 4.73
CA VAL A 151 8.27 16.84 3.64
C VAL A 151 8.07 18.23 4.21
N VAL A 152 8.98 19.16 3.97
CA VAL A 152 8.78 20.59 4.25
C VAL A 152 8.26 21.22 2.96
N PRO A 153 6.97 21.58 2.88
CA PRO A 153 6.43 22.24 1.70
C PRO A 153 7.04 23.63 1.49
N ASP A 154 7.16 24.08 0.25
CA ASP A 154 7.63 25.44 -0.02
C ASP A 154 6.63 26.46 0.56
N GLY A 155 7.14 27.42 1.32
CA GLY A 155 6.33 28.38 2.08
C GLY A 155 5.96 27.90 3.50
N ALA A 156 6.45 26.73 3.94
CA ALA A 156 6.33 26.26 5.31
C ALA A 156 7.69 26.21 6.02
N ASP A 157 7.68 26.29 7.35
CA ASP A 157 8.87 26.17 8.21
C ASP A 157 8.95 24.81 8.93
N THR A 158 7.87 24.01 8.89
CA THR A 158 7.80 22.69 9.53
C THR A 158 7.46 21.56 8.56
N GLY A 159 7.79 20.33 8.94
CA GLY A 159 7.60 19.14 8.10
C GLY A 159 6.22 18.48 8.28
N LEU A 160 5.57 18.21 7.16
CA LEU A 160 4.35 17.42 7.04
C LEU A 160 4.70 15.92 6.97
N SER A 161 4.16 15.13 7.90
CA SER A 161 4.28 13.67 7.86
C SER A 161 3.43 13.09 6.74
N VAL A 162 4.06 12.34 5.83
CA VAL A 162 3.40 11.76 4.65
C VAL A 162 3.90 10.36 4.35
N ASN A 163 3.03 9.54 3.75
CA ASN A 163 3.46 8.32 3.08
C ASN A 163 4.13 8.68 1.76
N LEU A 164 5.19 7.97 1.42
CA LEU A 164 5.96 8.16 0.19
C LEU A 164 5.90 6.91 -0.68
N TYR A 165 5.80 7.13 -1.98
CA TYR A 165 5.78 6.09 -3.01
C TYR A 165 6.70 6.49 -4.17
N THR A 166 6.87 5.59 -5.13
CA THR A 166 7.61 5.83 -6.38
C THR A 166 6.79 5.29 -7.54
N THR A 167 6.91 5.91 -8.71
CA THR A 167 6.36 5.40 -9.98
C THR A 167 7.32 4.41 -10.67
N THR A 168 8.54 4.22 -10.14
CA THR A 168 9.56 3.35 -10.76
C THR A 168 9.49 1.90 -10.26
N GLY A 169 8.32 1.44 -9.81
CA GLY A 169 8.10 0.09 -9.29
C GLY A 169 7.98 0.04 -7.78
N ILE A 170 8.82 -0.77 -7.12
CA ILE A 170 8.86 -0.86 -5.65
C ILE A 170 9.74 0.22 -5.04
N LEU A 171 9.27 0.83 -3.96
CA LEU A 171 10.05 1.75 -3.16
C LEU A 171 11.24 1.05 -2.48
N VAL A 172 12.46 1.43 -2.84
CA VAL A 172 13.73 0.91 -2.31
C VAL A 172 14.63 2.01 -1.74
N PRO A 173 15.63 1.67 -0.89
CA PRO A 173 16.60 2.65 -0.40
C PRO A 173 17.29 3.38 -1.55
N GLY A 174 17.53 4.69 -1.37
CA GLY A 174 18.25 5.52 -2.34
C GLY A 174 17.35 6.36 -3.25
N ILE A 175 16.07 6.03 -3.40
CA ILE A 175 15.09 6.86 -4.16
C ILE A 175 14.87 8.19 -3.44
N PHE A 176 14.48 8.14 -2.17
CA PHE A 176 14.39 9.32 -1.32
C PHE A 176 15.63 9.45 -0.44
N LYS A 177 16.17 10.66 -0.37
CA LYS A 177 17.25 11.08 0.52
C LYS A 177 16.85 12.41 1.17
N LYS A 178 17.58 12.84 2.20
CA LYS A 178 17.47 14.22 2.70
C LYS A 178 17.62 15.20 1.53
N GLY A 179 16.72 16.18 1.44
CA GLY A 179 16.72 17.19 0.40
C GLY A 179 16.11 16.78 -0.94
N THR A 180 15.70 15.51 -1.13
CA THR A 180 14.96 15.09 -2.33
C THR A 180 13.74 15.99 -2.51
N GLU A 181 13.56 16.53 -3.72
CA GLU A 181 12.38 17.30 -4.08
C GLU A 181 11.18 16.37 -4.22
N VAL A 182 10.06 16.76 -3.63
CA VAL A 182 8.85 15.95 -3.52
C VAL A 182 7.66 16.75 -4.03
N LYS A 183 6.79 16.09 -4.78
CA LYS A 183 5.44 16.55 -5.07
C LYS A 183 4.45 15.78 -4.20
N LEU A 184 3.59 16.52 -3.51
CA LEU A 184 2.45 15.99 -2.77
C LEU A 184 1.27 15.82 -3.72
N VAL A 185 0.79 14.59 -3.82
CA VAL A 185 -0.27 14.16 -4.73
C VAL A 185 -1.51 13.83 -3.90
N PHE A 186 -2.67 14.27 -4.38
CA PHE A 186 -3.96 14.07 -3.73
C PHE A 186 -4.58 12.76 -4.19
N ARG A 187 -5.06 11.95 -3.23
CA ARG A 187 -5.85 10.77 -3.56
C ARG A 187 -7.14 11.15 -4.27
N ASN A 188 -7.65 10.24 -5.08
CA ASN A 188 -8.94 10.41 -5.75
C ASN A 188 -10.09 10.40 -4.74
N ASN A 189 -9.98 9.52 -3.74
CA ASN A 189 -10.92 9.41 -2.64
C ASN A 189 -10.30 10.04 -1.40
N ARG A 190 -10.91 11.10 -0.91
CA ARG A 190 -10.44 11.87 0.24
C ARG A 190 -11.53 11.95 1.29
N TYR A 191 -11.17 11.77 2.55
CA TYR A 191 -12.12 11.64 3.65
C TYR A 191 -11.90 12.69 4.76
N GLY A 192 -10.97 13.63 4.57
CA GLY A 192 -10.52 14.56 5.60
C GLY A 192 -9.47 13.92 6.52
N LYS A 193 -8.54 13.15 5.96
CA LYS A 193 -7.43 12.50 6.68
C LYS A 193 -6.09 12.98 6.13
N ILE A 194 -5.03 12.92 6.95
CA ILE A 194 -3.68 13.24 6.47
C ILE A 194 -3.22 12.31 5.34
N THR A 195 -3.75 11.09 5.29
CA THR A 195 -3.50 10.10 4.24
C THR A 195 -4.23 10.38 2.92
N ASP A 196 -5.03 11.46 2.84
CA ASP A 196 -5.64 11.92 1.59
C ASP A 196 -4.61 12.49 0.61
N ILE A 197 -3.35 12.62 1.05
CA ILE A 197 -2.19 12.96 0.26
C ILE A 197 -1.06 11.94 0.47
N PHE A 198 -0.14 11.86 -0.49
CA PHE A 198 1.12 11.13 -0.40
C PHE A 198 2.19 11.86 -1.21
N GLY A 199 3.47 11.52 -1.03
CA GLY A 199 4.57 12.13 -1.77
C GLY A 199 5.17 11.21 -2.84
N LEU A 200 5.55 11.80 -3.97
CA LEU A 200 6.37 11.20 -5.03
C LEU A 200 7.62 12.06 -5.26
N PRO A 201 8.78 11.49 -5.66
CA PRO A 201 9.92 12.28 -6.09
C PRO A 201 9.53 13.18 -7.27
N ALA A 202 9.88 14.46 -7.20
CA ALA A 202 9.53 15.41 -8.26
C ALA A 202 10.14 15.02 -9.61
N SER A 203 11.31 14.37 -9.60
CA SER A 203 12.00 13.86 -10.79
C SER A 203 11.25 12.75 -11.54
N GLU A 204 10.24 12.13 -10.90
CA GLU A 204 9.43 11.07 -11.50
C GLU A 204 8.16 11.62 -12.19
N LEU A 205 7.97 12.95 -12.17
CA LEU A 205 6.80 13.62 -12.72
C LEU A 205 7.18 14.52 -13.88
N SER A 206 6.30 14.61 -14.87
CA SER A 206 6.44 15.58 -15.97
C SER A 206 6.31 17.02 -15.47
N GLU A 207 6.86 17.97 -16.21
CA GLU A 207 6.74 19.40 -15.89
C GLU A 207 5.27 19.86 -15.75
N LYS A 208 4.37 19.31 -16.58
CA LYS A 208 2.93 19.58 -16.50
C LYS A 208 2.32 19.08 -15.18
N GLN A 209 2.71 17.90 -14.72
CA GLN A 209 2.27 17.34 -13.43
C GLN A 209 2.84 18.16 -12.26
N LEU A 210 4.11 18.57 -12.34
CA LEU A 210 4.75 19.39 -11.30
C LEU A 210 4.08 20.76 -11.16
N ALA A 211 3.73 21.40 -12.28
CA ALA A 211 3.07 22.71 -12.30
C ALA A 211 1.60 22.66 -11.85
N LYS A 212 0.94 21.50 -11.97
CA LYS A 212 -0.48 21.36 -11.61
C LYS A 212 -0.66 21.40 -10.09
N LYS A 213 -1.40 22.39 -9.59
CA LYS A 213 -1.88 22.41 -8.21
C LYS A 213 -2.94 21.34 -7.98
N GLY A 214 -2.83 20.60 -6.87
CA GLY A 214 -3.84 19.61 -6.50
C GLY A 214 -3.86 18.41 -7.45
N LEU A 215 -2.68 18.00 -7.94
CA LEU A 215 -2.50 16.83 -8.81
C LEU A 215 -3.13 15.59 -8.19
N LEU A 216 -3.97 14.88 -8.95
CA LEU A 216 -4.65 13.68 -8.46
C LEU A 216 -3.84 12.41 -8.74
N GLU A 217 -4.02 11.42 -7.88
CA GLU A 217 -3.46 10.07 -8.02
C GLU A 217 -3.87 9.38 -9.33
N SER A 218 -5.06 9.66 -9.87
CA SER A 218 -5.50 9.12 -11.17
C SER A 218 -4.75 9.72 -12.35
N GLU A 219 -3.99 10.79 -12.13
CA GLU A 219 -3.22 11.50 -13.15
C GLU A 219 -1.73 11.12 -13.11
N ILE A 220 -1.39 10.13 -12.28
CA ILE A 220 -0.06 9.54 -12.20
C ILE A 220 -0.05 8.28 -13.06
N ASP A 221 0.97 8.16 -13.89
CA ASP A 221 1.23 6.94 -14.63
C ASP A 221 2.01 5.97 -13.73
N TRP A 222 1.27 5.06 -13.09
CA TRP A 222 1.84 4.00 -12.24
C TRP A 222 2.41 2.82 -13.05
N GLU A 223 2.18 2.79 -14.36
CA GLU A 223 2.58 1.70 -15.25
C GLU A 223 3.84 2.06 -16.05
N ALA A 224 4.26 3.33 -16.03
CA ALA A 224 5.48 3.83 -16.67
C ALA A 224 6.80 3.37 -16.03
N ALA A 225 6.77 2.43 -15.08
CA ALA A 225 7.96 1.94 -14.40
C ALA A 225 8.99 1.40 -15.42
N VAL A 226 10.15 2.06 -15.48
CA VAL A 226 11.21 1.70 -16.43
C VAL A 226 12.01 0.53 -15.88
N GLU A 227 12.12 -0.54 -16.67
CA GLU A 227 12.92 -1.70 -16.30
C GLU A 227 14.40 -1.31 -16.13
N PRO A 228 15.06 -1.79 -15.06
CA PRO A 228 16.48 -1.53 -14.88
C PRO A 228 17.30 -2.18 -16.00
N LYS A 229 18.42 -1.55 -16.35
CA LYS A 229 19.36 -2.11 -17.32
C LYS A 229 19.92 -3.43 -16.78
N MET A 230 19.68 -4.51 -17.50
CA MET A 230 20.23 -5.82 -17.17
C MET A 230 21.66 -5.97 -17.69
N PRO A 231 22.50 -6.77 -16.99
CA PRO A 231 23.77 -7.24 -17.55
C PRO A 231 23.59 -7.89 -18.93
N ALA A 232 24.61 -7.76 -19.79
CA ALA A 232 24.57 -8.34 -21.12
C ALA A 232 24.40 -9.87 -21.08
N ALA A 233 23.57 -10.39 -21.98
CA ALA A 233 23.37 -11.83 -22.14
C ALA A 233 24.66 -12.48 -22.66
N THR A 234 25.32 -13.27 -21.83
CA THR A 234 26.51 -14.04 -22.22
C THR A 234 26.15 -15.51 -22.39
N LYS A 235 26.93 -16.26 -23.19
CA LYS A 235 26.77 -17.73 -23.30
C LYS A 235 26.86 -18.41 -21.93
N LYS A 236 27.72 -17.90 -21.04
CA LYS A 236 27.84 -18.36 -19.65
C LYS A 236 26.55 -18.12 -18.85
N ALA A 237 25.93 -16.94 -19.00
CA ALA A 237 24.65 -16.64 -18.34
C ALA A 237 23.52 -17.55 -18.85
N ALA A 238 23.47 -17.84 -20.15
CA ALA A 238 22.47 -18.75 -20.72
C ALA A 238 22.65 -20.20 -20.21
N ALA A 239 23.88 -20.71 -20.16
CA ALA A 239 24.16 -22.03 -19.60
C ALA A 239 23.82 -22.12 -18.10
N HIS A 240 24.13 -21.07 -17.34
CA HIS A 240 23.75 -20.96 -15.93
C HIS A 240 22.23 -20.94 -15.75
N PHE A 241 21.52 -20.15 -16.56
CA PHE A 241 20.06 -20.10 -16.58
C PHE A 241 19.44 -21.48 -16.79
N GLU A 242 19.94 -22.25 -17.74
CA GLU A 242 19.45 -23.61 -18.01
C GLU A 242 19.59 -24.54 -16.81
N LYS A 243 20.74 -24.49 -16.12
CA LYS A 243 20.99 -25.28 -14.90
C LYS A 243 20.11 -24.83 -13.75
N ALA A 244 20.10 -23.54 -13.45
CA ALA A 244 19.36 -22.98 -12.33
C ALA A 244 17.83 -23.09 -12.53
N PHE A 245 17.33 -23.00 -13.76
CA PHE A 245 15.91 -23.20 -14.07
C PHE A 245 15.45 -24.65 -13.86
N LYS A 246 16.32 -25.65 -14.09
CA LYS A 246 16.02 -27.04 -13.73
C LYS A 246 15.85 -27.21 -12.21
N ASN A 247 16.69 -26.54 -11.43
CA ASN A 247 16.57 -26.56 -9.96
C ASN A 247 15.30 -25.81 -9.50
N LEU A 248 14.99 -24.68 -10.13
CA LEU A 248 13.77 -23.93 -9.87
C LEU A 248 12.51 -24.79 -10.07
N LYS A 249 12.46 -25.57 -11.15
CA LYS A 249 11.36 -26.53 -11.38
C LYS A 249 11.20 -27.51 -10.23
N LYS A 250 12.29 -28.11 -9.75
CA LYS A 250 12.27 -29.05 -8.61
C LYS A 250 11.75 -28.39 -7.34
N VAL A 251 12.20 -27.17 -7.04
CA VAL A 251 11.71 -26.40 -5.88
C VAL A 251 10.22 -26.13 -6.01
N VAL A 252 9.74 -25.73 -7.19
CA VAL A 252 8.32 -25.51 -7.46
C VAL A 252 7.50 -26.80 -7.30
N ASP A 253 8.01 -27.94 -7.76
CA ASP A 253 7.36 -29.24 -7.58
C ASP A 253 7.24 -29.61 -6.08
N ASP A 254 8.28 -29.35 -5.30
CA ASP A 254 8.26 -29.57 -3.85
C ASP A 254 7.29 -28.63 -3.12
N LEU A 255 7.25 -27.36 -3.52
CA LEU A 255 6.31 -26.37 -3.00
C LEU A 255 4.85 -26.81 -3.25
N ASN A 256 4.54 -27.31 -4.45
CA ASN A 256 3.21 -27.80 -4.81
C ASN A 256 2.84 -29.12 -4.12
N LYS A 257 3.81 -29.91 -3.63
CA LYS A 257 3.52 -31.13 -2.84
C LYS A 257 3.24 -30.82 -1.37
N CYS A 258 3.53 -29.62 -0.90
CA CYS A 258 3.36 -29.23 0.49
C CYS A 258 2.01 -28.50 0.68
N GLU A 259 1.03 -29.18 1.28
CA GLU A 259 -0.31 -28.61 1.54
C GLU A 259 -0.26 -27.27 2.30
N ARG A 260 0.64 -27.16 3.29
CA ARG A 260 0.84 -25.91 4.03
C ARG A 260 1.29 -24.77 3.13
N ALA A 261 2.19 -25.05 2.20
CA ALA A 261 2.71 -24.07 1.25
C ALA A 261 1.62 -23.65 0.24
N LYS A 262 0.84 -24.59 -0.29
CA LYS A 262 -0.30 -24.30 -1.19
C LYS A 262 -1.30 -23.33 -0.54
N LYS A 263 -1.65 -23.54 0.73
CA LYS A 263 -2.57 -22.66 1.47
C LYS A 263 -2.10 -21.20 1.56
N ASP A 264 -0.79 -20.92 1.51
CA ASP A 264 -0.28 -19.55 1.60
C ASP A 264 -0.57 -18.70 0.34
N ILE A 265 -0.78 -19.36 -0.80
CA ILE A 265 -1.13 -18.75 -2.10
C ILE A 265 -2.54 -19.11 -2.58
N GLU A 266 -3.36 -19.75 -1.74
CA GLU A 266 -4.77 -20.03 -2.03
C GLU A 266 -5.57 -18.74 -2.25
N GLY A 267 -6.51 -18.77 -3.19
CA GLY A 267 -7.29 -17.60 -3.61
C GLY A 267 -6.48 -16.49 -4.29
N TRP A 268 -5.19 -16.69 -4.54
CA TRP A 268 -4.33 -15.75 -5.25
C TRP A 268 -4.12 -16.21 -6.69
N LYS A 269 -4.22 -15.28 -7.64
CA LYS A 269 -3.99 -15.56 -9.07
C LYS A 269 -3.10 -14.47 -9.65
N ARG A 270 -1.92 -14.84 -10.13
CA ARG A 270 -0.96 -13.91 -10.74
C ARG A 270 -0.11 -14.58 -11.81
N THR A 271 0.15 -13.86 -12.90
CA THR A 271 1.11 -14.21 -13.95
C THR A 271 2.27 -13.21 -13.89
N ILE A 272 3.48 -13.71 -13.69
CA ILE A 272 4.66 -12.90 -13.44
C ILE A 272 5.69 -13.19 -14.53
N LEU A 273 6.09 -12.17 -15.27
CA LEU A 273 7.22 -12.29 -16.20
C LEU A 273 8.52 -12.03 -15.44
N VAL A 274 9.42 -13.00 -15.41
CA VAL A 274 10.74 -12.86 -14.81
C VAL A 274 11.80 -12.75 -15.90
N LYS A 275 12.58 -11.67 -15.85
CA LYS A 275 13.69 -11.39 -16.77
C LYS A 275 15.02 -11.50 -16.03
N THR A 276 15.96 -12.23 -16.62
CA THR A 276 17.33 -12.39 -16.12
C THR A 276 18.31 -12.27 -17.30
N PRO A 277 19.61 -12.01 -17.06
CA PRO A 277 20.60 -11.94 -18.14
C PRO A 277 20.69 -13.22 -19.00
N GLY A 278 20.42 -14.39 -18.41
CA GLY A 278 20.53 -15.68 -19.10
C GLY A 278 19.26 -16.16 -19.78
N GLY A 279 18.11 -15.51 -19.55
CA GLY A 279 16.84 -15.94 -20.10
C GLY A 279 15.62 -15.32 -19.41
N LYS A 280 14.45 -15.59 -19.99
CA LYS A 280 13.14 -15.16 -19.47
C LYS A 280 12.29 -16.39 -19.14
N PHE A 281 11.49 -16.28 -18.11
CA PHE A 281 10.49 -17.28 -17.77
C PHE A 281 9.28 -16.64 -17.10
N VAL A 282 8.20 -17.39 -17.02
CA VAL A 282 6.95 -16.99 -16.40
C VAL A 282 6.75 -17.82 -15.14
N ILE A 283 6.42 -17.16 -14.04
CA ILE A 283 5.84 -17.76 -12.85
C ILE A 283 4.33 -17.53 -12.92
N ALA A 284 3.53 -18.58 -12.80
CA ALA A 284 2.07 -18.44 -12.71
C ALA A 284 1.58 -19.06 -11.39
N ILE A 285 0.80 -18.26 -10.66
CA ILE A 285 0.08 -18.65 -9.44
C ILE A 285 -1.39 -18.76 -9.82
N ASP A 286 -2.01 -19.91 -9.54
CA ASP A 286 -3.45 -20.09 -9.71
C ASP A 286 -4.00 -20.91 -8.54
N ASN A 287 -4.65 -20.22 -7.60
CA ASN A 287 -5.40 -20.83 -6.50
C ASN A 287 -4.65 -21.95 -5.75
N GLY A 288 -3.49 -21.65 -5.19
CA GLY A 288 -2.70 -22.61 -4.42
C GLY A 288 -1.63 -23.35 -5.22
N ASP A 289 -1.69 -23.34 -6.55
CA ASP A 289 -0.70 -23.97 -7.42
C ASP A 289 0.28 -22.94 -7.99
N LEU A 290 1.56 -23.30 -8.02
CA LEU A 290 2.66 -22.50 -8.56
C LEU A 290 3.26 -23.22 -9.78
N SER A 291 3.47 -22.53 -10.90
CA SER A 291 4.11 -23.13 -12.07
C SER A 291 5.15 -22.22 -12.70
N VAL A 292 6.15 -22.82 -13.35
CA VAL A 292 7.22 -22.10 -14.06
C VAL A 292 7.39 -22.58 -15.49
N LYS A 293 7.41 -21.65 -16.44
CA LYS A 293 7.56 -21.93 -17.89
C LYS A 293 8.57 -21.00 -18.52
N LYS A 294 9.52 -21.52 -19.30
CA LYS A 294 10.47 -20.69 -20.06
C LYS A 294 9.76 -19.86 -21.13
N GLY A 295 10.35 -18.72 -21.46
CA GLY A 295 9.85 -17.82 -22.49
C GLY A 295 9.32 -16.53 -21.89
N ALA A 296 8.86 -15.65 -22.79
CA ALA A 296 8.19 -14.41 -22.43
C ALA A 296 6.67 -14.56 -22.53
N THR A 297 5.97 -13.63 -21.92
CA THR A 297 4.53 -13.43 -22.10
C THR A 297 4.28 -11.93 -22.23
N THR A 298 3.15 -11.56 -22.83
CA THR A 298 2.62 -10.20 -22.87
C THR A 298 1.37 -10.04 -21.99
N LYS A 299 0.92 -11.14 -21.37
CA LYS A 299 -0.26 -11.20 -20.49
C LYS A 299 0.11 -11.32 -19.01
N GLN A 300 1.26 -10.80 -18.61
CA GLN A 300 1.68 -10.75 -17.21
C GLN A 300 0.94 -9.66 -16.46
N ASP A 301 0.67 -9.89 -15.18
CA ASP A 301 0.16 -8.88 -14.25
C ASP A 301 1.26 -7.88 -13.87
N PHE A 302 2.50 -8.36 -13.74
CA PHE A 302 3.68 -7.53 -13.49
C PHE A 302 4.99 -8.23 -13.93
N THR A 303 6.08 -7.47 -13.95
CA THR A 303 7.42 -7.95 -14.32
C THR A 303 8.36 -7.92 -13.12
N MET A 304 9.17 -8.97 -13.00
CA MET A 304 10.34 -9.02 -12.12
C MET A 304 11.61 -9.01 -12.96
N VAL A 305 12.59 -8.20 -12.59
CA VAL A 305 13.92 -8.17 -13.22
C VAL A 305 14.95 -8.55 -12.17
N ALA A 306 15.66 -9.65 -12.37
CA ALA A 306 16.68 -10.11 -11.44
C ALA A 306 18.05 -10.09 -12.10
N ASN A 307 19.08 -9.65 -11.37
CA ASN A 307 20.46 -9.66 -11.85
C ASN A 307 20.97 -11.09 -12.10
N ASN A 308 20.41 -12.07 -11.40
CA ASN A 308 20.68 -13.50 -11.57
C ASN A 308 19.40 -14.30 -11.24
N LEU A 309 19.18 -15.41 -11.95
CA LEU A 309 18.09 -16.35 -11.63
C LEU A 309 18.24 -16.97 -10.23
N ASP A 310 19.47 -17.10 -9.74
CA ASP A 310 19.72 -17.62 -8.39
C ASP A 310 19.04 -16.79 -7.30
N THR A 311 18.85 -15.49 -7.52
CA THR A 311 18.12 -14.62 -6.59
C THR A 311 16.69 -15.10 -6.39
N VAL A 312 16.01 -15.44 -7.48
CA VAL A 312 14.62 -15.94 -7.44
C VAL A 312 14.58 -17.38 -6.91
N LEU A 313 15.52 -18.22 -7.35
CA LEU A 313 15.63 -19.61 -6.89
C LEU A 313 15.84 -19.68 -5.37
N LYS A 314 16.82 -18.96 -4.82
CA LYS A 314 17.14 -18.96 -3.38
C LYS A 314 15.97 -18.46 -2.55
N GLY A 315 15.27 -17.42 -3.02
CA GLY A 315 14.08 -16.91 -2.35
C GLY A 315 12.96 -17.95 -2.25
N LEU A 316 12.71 -18.71 -3.33
CA LEU A 316 11.70 -19.78 -3.34
C LEU A 316 12.14 -21.04 -2.62
N ALA A 317 13.45 -21.28 -2.51
CA ALA A 317 14.03 -22.41 -1.77
C ALA A 317 14.20 -22.13 -0.26
N TYR A 318 13.86 -20.92 0.21
CA TYR A 318 14.12 -20.47 1.59
C TYR A 318 15.62 -20.48 1.97
N GLU A 319 16.49 -20.25 0.98
CA GLU A 319 17.95 -20.09 1.11
C GLU A 319 18.38 -18.62 1.00
N GLY A 320 17.40 -17.72 1.02
CA GLY A 320 17.54 -16.27 0.93
C GLY A 320 16.17 -15.60 1.02
N SER A 321 16.14 -14.28 0.83
CA SER A 321 14.90 -13.49 0.84
C SER A 321 14.75 -12.70 -0.46
N LEU A 322 13.59 -12.84 -1.11
CA LEU A 322 13.18 -11.99 -2.22
C LEU A 322 13.01 -10.53 -1.75
N THR A 323 12.49 -10.32 -0.54
CA THR A 323 12.36 -9.00 0.08
C THR A 323 13.73 -8.33 0.26
N GLU A 324 14.71 -9.06 0.81
CA GLU A 324 16.08 -8.55 0.95
C GLU A 324 16.73 -8.28 -0.42
N ALA A 325 16.51 -9.16 -1.40
CA ALA A 325 17.00 -8.95 -2.76
C ALA A 325 16.42 -7.67 -3.40
N ILE A 326 15.16 -7.34 -3.11
CA ILE A 326 14.54 -6.08 -3.53
C ILE A 326 15.21 -4.89 -2.85
N MET A 327 15.44 -4.99 -1.53
CA MET A 327 16.12 -3.94 -0.77
C MET A 327 17.54 -3.66 -1.27
N LYS A 328 18.24 -4.68 -1.77
CA LYS A 328 19.61 -4.59 -2.33
C LYS A 328 19.65 -4.28 -3.82
N ALA A 329 18.50 -4.09 -4.47
CA ALA A 329 18.37 -3.92 -5.92
C ALA A 329 18.90 -5.10 -6.76
N ASP A 330 18.97 -6.30 -6.18
CA ASP A 330 19.25 -7.55 -6.89
C ASP A 330 18.02 -8.10 -7.61
N LEU A 331 16.84 -7.64 -7.17
CA LEU A 331 15.53 -7.98 -7.72
C LEU A 331 14.66 -6.72 -7.79
N TRP A 332 14.17 -6.40 -8.98
CA TRP A 332 13.25 -5.28 -9.21
C TRP A 332 11.87 -5.79 -9.59
N ILE A 333 10.83 -5.02 -9.24
CA ILE A 333 9.42 -5.34 -9.49
C ILE A 333 8.72 -4.11 -10.03
N SER A 334 7.95 -4.29 -11.12
CA SER A 334 7.36 -3.18 -11.85
C SER A 334 6.17 -2.49 -11.17
N LYS A 335 5.54 -3.12 -10.17
CA LYS A 335 4.35 -2.57 -9.49
C LYS A 335 4.48 -2.67 -7.98
N ASN A 336 4.31 -1.54 -7.29
CA ASN A 336 4.41 -1.48 -5.83
C ASN A 336 3.40 -2.42 -5.13
N ILE A 337 2.16 -2.45 -5.61
CA ILE A 337 1.07 -3.27 -5.05
C ILE A 337 1.35 -4.78 -5.12
N GLU A 338 2.22 -5.20 -6.04
CA GLU A 338 2.57 -6.61 -6.23
C GLU A 338 3.68 -7.09 -5.30
N PHE A 339 4.16 -6.23 -4.39
CA PHE A 339 5.00 -6.68 -3.28
C PHE A 339 4.28 -7.70 -2.38
N MET A 340 2.95 -7.64 -2.32
CA MET A 340 2.14 -8.68 -1.66
C MET A 340 2.33 -10.08 -2.25
N THR A 341 2.57 -10.16 -3.57
CA THR A 341 2.89 -11.43 -4.24
C THR A 341 4.25 -11.97 -3.79
N VAL A 342 5.23 -11.09 -3.57
CA VAL A 342 6.54 -11.47 -2.99
C VAL A 342 6.36 -12.08 -1.60
N PHE A 343 5.57 -11.44 -0.74
CA PHE A 343 5.32 -11.97 0.61
C PHE A 343 4.66 -13.34 0.59
N LYS A 344 3.71 -13.55 -0.31
CA LYS A 344 3.06 -14.85 -0.46
C LYS A 344 4.05 -15.93 -0.90
N LEU A 345 4.92 -15.62 -1.86
CA LEU A 345 5.98 -16.55 -2.32
C LEU A 345 6.99 -16.87 -1.22
N GLU A 346 7.45 -15.89 -0.46
CA GLU A 346 8.37 -16.13 0.67
C GLU A 346 7.70 -16.91 1.82
N ARG A 347 6.41 -16.66 2.06
CA ARG A 347 5.62 -17.40 3.04
C ARG A 347 5.48 -18.87 2.62
N MET A 348 5.19 -19.12 1.35
CA MET A 348 5.15 -20.47 0.76
C MET A 348 6.49 -21.21 0.96
N ALA A 349 7.61 -20.57 0.63
CA ALA A 349 8.96 -21.13 0.80
C ALA A 349 9.26 -21.48 2.28
N ARG A 350 8.91 -20.58 3.20
CA ARG A 350 9.05 -20.79 4.64
C ARG A 350 8.18 -21.93 5.16
N SER A 351 6.96 -22.09 4.65
CA SER A 351 6.07 -23.19 5.03
C SER A 351 6.65 -24.54 4.62
N LEU A 352 7.19 -24.66 3.40
CA LEU A 352 7.90 -25.86 2.97
C LEU A 352 9.10 -26.16 3.87
N ALA A 353 9.92 -25.17 4.18
CA ALA A 353 11.09 -25.35 5.05
C ALA A 353 10.69 -25.79 6.47
N ARG A 354 9.57 -25.30 7.01
CA ARG A 354 9.03 -25.70 8.31
C ARG A 354 8.40 -27.09 8.31
N SER A 355 7.90 -27.57 7.18
CA SER A 355 7.34 -28.92 7.05
C SER A 355 8.42 -30.01 6.91
N ARG A 356 9.68 -29.62 6.67
CA ARG A 356 10.84 -30.52 6.62
C ARG A 356 11.58 -30.63 7.96
N LYS A 357 11.23 -29.78 8.92
CA LYS A 357 11.70 -29.83 10.31
C LYS A 357 10.65 -30.53 11.15
#